data_AF-A0A2P6RQC6-F1
#
_entry.id   AF-A0A2P6RQC6-F1
#
_cell.length_a   1.000
_cell.length_b   1.000
_cell.length_c   1.000
_cell.angle_alpha   90.00
_cell.angle_beta   90.00
_cell.angle_gamma   90.00
#
_symmetry.space_group_name_H-M   'P 1'
#
loop_
_entity.id
_entity.type
_entity.pdbx_description
1 polymer ?
#
loop_
_entity_poly.entity_id
_entity_poly.type
_entity_poly.pdbx_seq_one_letter_code
_entity_poly.pdbx_strand_id
1 'polypeptide(L)'
;MAESQRLLGGSLFLVDRKKVKHYKRDGHNWRKKKDGKTVMEGNEKLKVGHVHKLRCYYAPGEENKNFKRRIYSMLEEDLKHIVLVHYREEESTSGVLLFNGTFLWHVYLLGMENNHESETNGMGEERNRY
;
A
#
# COMPACT_ATOMS: atom_id res chain seq x y z
N MET A 1 -12.72 11.53 21.00
CA MET A 1 -12.08 10.20 20.94
C MET A 1 -11.40 10.01 22.26
N ALA A 2 -11.57 8.84 22.90
CA ALA A 2 -10.97 8.55 24.19
C ALA A 2 -9.49 8.91 24.15
N GLU A 3 -9.06 9.73 25.10
CA GLU A 3 -7.64 10.07 25.24
C GLU A 3 -6.85 8.76 25.36
N SER A 4 -5.73 8.67 24.64
CA SER A 4 -4.71 7.63 24.82
C SER A 4 -4.89 6.23 24.21
N GLN A 5 -5.92 5.93 23.40
CA GLN A 5 -5.96 4.63 22.71
C GLN A 5 -5.31 4.69 21.32
N ARG A 6 -4.26 3.88 21.12
CA ARG A 6 -3.60 3.68 19.82
C ARG A 6 -4.57 2.93 18.89
N LEU A 7 -5.01 3.60 17.83
CA LEU A 7 -5.99 3.08 16.87
C LEU A 7 -5.36 2.12 15.84
N LEU A 8 -6.10 1.09 15.43
CA LEU A 8 -5.65 0.08 14.46
C LEU A 8 -5.86 0.54 13.01
N GLY A 9 -5.12 -0.08 12.08
CA GLY A 9 -5.34 0.08 10.65
C GLY A 9 -6.79 -0.27 10.26
N GLY A 10 -7.37 0.51 9.34
CA GLY A 10 -8.77 0.39 8.91
C GLY A 10 -9.76 1.23 9.72
N SER A 11 -9.34 1.81 10.86
CA SER A 11 -10.24 2.62 11.69
C SER A 11 -10.63 3.93 10.99
N LEU A 12 -11.92 4.28 11.05
CA LEU A 12 -12.49 5.47 10.41
C LEU A 12 -13.40 6.23 11.39
N PHE A 13 -13.24 7.54 11.48
CA PHE A 13 -14.00 8.39 12.40
C PHE A 13 -14.48 9.67 11.74
N LEU A 14 -15.77 9.98 11.91
CA LEU A 14 -16.31 11.30 11.62
C LEU A 14 -16.27 12.15 12.90
N VAL A 15 -15.65 13.33 12.80
CA VAL A 15 -15.36 14.20 13.94
C VAL A 15 -15.95 15.57 13.71
N ASP A 16 -16.71 16.04 14.70
CA ASP A 16 -17.06 17.45 14.82
C ASP A 16 -16.00 18.17 15.66
N ARG A 17 -15.21 19.04 15.01
CA ARG A 17 -14.15 19.83 15.64
C ARG A 17 -14.67 20.83 16.68
N LYS A 18 -15.95 21.22 16.63
CA LYS A 18 -16.56 22.07 17.65
C LYS A 18 -16.67 21.34 18.99
N LYS A 19 -16.92 20.02 18.94
CA LYS A 19 -17.07 19.16 20.12
C LYS A 19 -15.74 18.50 20.54
N VAL A 20 -14.90 18.11 19.58
CA VAL A 20 -13.65 17.38 19.85
C VAL A 20 -12.45 18.16 19.31
N LYS A 21 -11.94 19.11 20.11
CA LYS A 21 -10.87 20.03 19.70
C LYS A 21 -9.53 19.32 19.44
N HIS A 22 -9.18 18.36 20.29
CA HIS A 22 -7.86 17.71 20.28
C HIS A 22 -7.86 16.32 19.63
N TYR A 23 -8.70 16.09 18.63
CA TYR A 23 -8.85 14.79 17.95
C TYR A 23 -7.57 14.23 17.31
N LYS A 24 -6.52 15.04 17.15
CA LYS A 24 -5.20 14.59 16.65
C LYS A 24 -4.28 14.00 17.73
N ARG A 25 -4.64 14.10 19.02
CA ARG A 25 -3.94 13.49 20.15
C ARG A 25 -4.41 12.04 20.32
N ASP A 26 -4.02 11.20 19.37
CA ASP A 26 -4.53 9.83 19.19
C ASP A 26 -3.56 8.74 19.62
N GLY A 27 -2.56 9.08 20.44
CA GLY A 27 -1.58 8.12 20.97
C GLY A 27 -0.56 7.60 19.97
N HIS A 28 -0.59 8.07 18.72
CA HIS A 28 0.37 7.67 17.69
C HIS A 28 1.51 8.69 17.58
N ASN A 29 2.73 8.18 17.41
CA ASN A 29 3.87 8.99 17.01
C ASN A 29 3.87 9.14 15.49
N TRP A 30 3.86 10.38 15.03
CA TRP A 30 3.87 10.73 13.62
C TRP A 30 5.25 11.24 13.26
N ARG A 31 5.79 10.79 12.12
CA ARG A 31 7.12 11.18 11.65
C ARG A 31 7.26 12.70 11.64
N LYS A 32 8.37 13.24 12.16
CA LYS A 32 8.66 14.68 12.19
C LYS A 32 9.87 15.04 11.34
N LYS A 33 9.86 16.27 10.82
CA LYS A 33 10.99 16.93 10.18
C LYS A 33 11.99 17.37 11.27
N LYS A 34 13.20 17.78 10.87
CA LYS A 34 14.23 18.31 11.79
C LYS A 34 13.76 19.52 12.60
N ASP A 35 12.80 20.29 12.08
CA ASP A 35 12.17 21.43 12.76
C ASP A 35 11.09 21.03 13.79
N GLY A 36 10.91 19.74 14.05
CA GLY A 36 9.91 19.21 14.98
C GLY A 36 8.48 19.19 14.43
N LYS A 37 8.23 19.72 13.23
CA LYS A 37 6.90 19.64 12.60
C LYS A 37 6.67 18.25 12.02
N THR A 38 5.44 17.73 12.12
CA THR A 38 5.09 16.47 11.46
C THR A 38 5.39 16.56 9.96
N VAL A 39 6.03 15.53 9.42
CA VAL A 39 6.22 15.33 7.99
C VAL A 39 4.83 15.19 7.37
N MET A 40 4.33 16.28 6.78
CA MET A 40 3.14 16.24 5.96
C MET A 40 3.56 15.90 4.54
N GLU A 41 3.19 14.71 4.07
CA GLU A 41 3.32 14.34 2.66
C GLU A 41 2.10 14.89 1.92
N GLY A 42 2.11 16.20 1.66
CA GLY A 42 1.11 16.86 0.85
C GLY A 42 -0.08 17.47 1.61
N ASN A 43 -0.58 18.56 1.03
CA ASN A 43 -1.83 19.22 1.41
C ASN A 43 -2.66 19.35 0.13
N GLU A 44 -3.37 18.28 -0.19
CA GLU A 44 -4.07 18.16 -1.46
C GLU A 44 -5.52 18.64 -1.34
N LYS A 45 -6.03 19.31 -2.38
CA LYS A 45 -7.47 19.61 -2.51
C LYS A 45 -8.12 18.57 -3.43
N LEU A 46 -9.02 17.77 -2.89
CA LEU A 46 -9.72 16.73 -3.64
C LEU A 46 -11.02 17.27 -4.25
N LYS A 47 -11.33 16.79 -5.46
CA LYS A 47 -12.56 17.13 -6.19
C LYS A 47 -13.65 16.08 -5.95
N VAL A 48 -14.88 16.54 -5.79
CA VAL A 48 -16.10 15.71 -5.82
C VAL A 48 -17.01 16.33 -6.86
N GLY A 49 -17.34 15.59 -7.92
CA GLY A 49 -18.07 16.14 -9.06
C GLY A 49 -17.36 17.34 -9.70
N HIS A 50 -16.07 17.21 -10.00
CA HIS A 50 -15.20 18.25 -10.61
C HIS A 50 -14.94 19.53 -9.79
N VAL A 51 -15.61 19.69 -8.64
CA VAL A 51 -15.43 20.84 -7.74
C VAL A 51 -14.58 20.44 -6.54
N HIS A 52 -13.61 21.28 -6.15
CA HIS A 52 -12.83 21.03 -4.93
C HIS A 52 -13.73 21.13 -3.69
N LYS A 53 -13.84 20.04 -2.93
CA LYS A 53 -14.71 19.97 -1.74
C LYS A 53 -13.97 19.59 -0.47
N LEU A 54 -12.85 18.88 -0.58
CA LEU A 54 -12.10 18.36 0.56
C LEU A 54 -10.65 18.80 0.52
N ARG A 55 -10.06 18.96 1.69
CA ARG A 55 -8.62 19.03 1.88
C ARG A 55 -8.16 17.74 2.56
N CYS A 56 -7.10 17.12 2.02
CA CYS A 56 -6.50 15.91 2.56
C CYS A 56 -5.14 16.22 3.18
N TYR A 57 -4.95 15.82 4.43
CA TYR A 57 -3.67 15.83 5.12
C TYR A 57 -3.22 14.39 5.37
N TYR A 58 -1.95 14.14 5.12
CA TYR A 58 -1.35 12.82 5.31
C TYR A 58 -0.22 12.89 6.34
N ALA A 59 -0.21 11.94 7.28
CA ALA A 59 0.82 11.77 8.28
C ALA A 59 1.28 10.30 8.34
N PRO A 60 2.54 9.98 8.01
CA PRO A 60 3.08 8.65 8.20
C PRO A 60 3.46 8.40 9.66
N GLY A 61 3.21 7.18 10.13
CA GLY A 61 3.64 6.71 11.44
C GLY A 61 5.15 6.74 11.57
N GLU A 62 5.64 7.02 12.76
CA GLU A 62 7.08 7.03 13.05
C GLU A 62 7.63 5.60 13.17
N GLU A 63 6.94 4.72 13.90
CA GLU A 63 7.42 3.36 14.16
C GLU A 63 7.13 2.40 12.99
N ASN A 64 5.94 2.51 12.38
CA ASN A 64 5.53 1.70 11.24
C ASN A 64 5.30 2.60 10.01
N LYS A 65 6.16 2.48 9.01
CA LYS A 65 6.09 3.26 7.75
C LYS A 65 4.86 2.94 6.91
N ASN A 66 4.28 1.75 7.08
CA ASN A 66 3.06 1.35 6.38
C ASN A 66 1.79 1.88 7.06
N PHE A 67 1.91 2.31 8.33
CA PHE A 67 0.82 2.90 9.08
C PHE A 67 0.73 4.40 8.82
N LYS A 68 -0.45 4.87 8.43
CA LYS A 68 -0.67 6.21 7.89
C LYS A 68 -2.00 6.75 8.41
N ARG A 69 -2.06 8.04 8.71
CA ARG A 69 -3.31 8.76 8.98
C ARG A 69 -3.61 9.75 7.88
N ARG A 70 -4.83 9.65 7.33
CA ARG A 70 -5.41 10.63 6.41
C ARG A 70 -6.51 11.40 7.11
N ILE A 71 -6.50 12.72 6.96
CA ILE A 71 -7.53 13.61 7.50
C ILE A 71 -8.15 14.36 6.33
N TYR A 72 -9.45 14.15 6.13
CA TYR A 72 -10.24 14.86 5.13
C TYR A 72 -11.11 15.91 5.82
N SER A 73 -10.89 17.17 5.51
CA SER A 73 -11.70 18.28 6.03
C SER A 73 -12.46 18.96 4.90
N MET A 74 -13.71 19.32 5.14
CA MET A 74 -14.49 20.13 4.19
C MET A 74 -13.80 21.47 3.92
N LEU A 75 -13.83 21.92 2.66
CA LEU A 75 -13.36 23.24 2.25
C LEU A 75 -14.40 24.35 2.46
N GLU A 76 -15.68 23.97 2.47
CA GLU A 76 -16.79 24.87 2.71
C GLU A 76 -16.76 25.37 4.17
N GLU A 77 -16.83 26.68 4.36
CA GLU A 77 -16.54 27.34 5.63
C GLU A 77 -17.49 26.90 6.74
N ASP A 78 -18.78 26.78 6.42
CA ASP A 78 -19.81 26.33 7.37
C ASP A 78 -19.64 24.87 7.76
N LEU A 79 -19.07 24.05 6.88
CA LEU A 79 -18.88 22.61 7.08
C LEU A 79 -17.46 22.24 7.51
N LYS A 80 -16.53 23.19 7.58
CA LYS A 80 -15.11 22.93 7.91
C LYS A 80 -14.93 22.18 9.22
N HIS A 81 -15.87 22.33 10.16
CA HIS A 81 -15.85 21.66 11.45
C HIS A 81 -16.02 20.13 11.34
N ILE A 82 -16.57 19.62 10.23
CA ILE A 82 -16.70 18.21 9.92
C ILE A 82 -15.39 17.69 9.33
N VAL A 83 -14.84 16.66 9.96
CA VAL A 83 -13.57 16.05 9.58
C VAL A 83 -13.68 14.53 9.61
N LEU A 84 -13.23 13.87 8.55
CA LEU A 84 -13.09 12.41 8.50
C LEU A 84 -11.63 12.04 8.75
N VAL A 85 -11.37 11.23 9.77
CA VAL A 85 -10.03 10.71 10.12
C VAL A 85 -9.99 9.23 9.78
N HIS A 86 -9.03 8.85 8.94
CA HIS A 86 -8.84 7.48 8.47
C HIS A 86 -7.43 7.00 8.82
N TYR A 87 -7.35 5.91 9.56
CA TYR A 87 -6.11 5.19 9.86
C TYR A 87 -5.99 4.04 8.88
N ARG A 88 -4.93 4.03 8.09
CA ARG A 88 -4.67 2.99 7.10
C ARG A 88 -3.35 2.33 7.41
N GLU A 89 -3.34 1.01 7.39
CA GLU A 89 -2.13 0.21 7.40
C GLU A 89 -2.04 -0.50 6.05
N GLU A 90 -0.90 -0.36 5.39
CA GLU A 90 -0.60 -1.07 4.16
C GLU A 90 0.12 -2.38 4.50
N GLU A 91 -0.23 -3.46 3.83
CA GLU A 91 0.58 -4.67 3.91
C GLU A 91 1.93 -4.35 3.24
N SER A 92 3.04 -4.53 3.97
CA SER A 92 4.33 -4.55 3.30
C SER A 92 4.36 -5.80 2.43
N THR A 93 4.33 -5.62 1.12
CA THR A 93 4.76 -6.66 0.17
C THR A 93 6.21 -7.01 0.47
N SER A 94 6.38 -7.93 1.42
CA SER A 94 7.63 -8.50 1.86
C SER A 94 7.57 -9.94 1.35
N GLY A 95 8.01 -10.15 0.11
CA GLY A 95 8.36 -11.48 -0.37
C GLY A 95 7.23 -12.43 -0.77
N VAL A 96 6.24 -11.98 -1.55
CA VAL A 96 5.73 -12.86 -2.62
C VAL A 96 5.95 -12.11 -3.91
N LEU A 97 6.97 -12.54 -4.66
CA LEU A 97 7.15 -12.14 -6.04
C LEU A 97 5.88 -12.58 -6.78
N LEU A 98 4.94 -11.66 -6.98
CA LEU A 98 4.01 -11.76 -8.09
C LEU A 98 4.90 -11.62 -9.33
N PHE A 99 5.32 -12.75 -9.86
CA PHE A 99 5.94 -12.84 -11.16
C PHE A 99 4.98 -12.20 -12.16
N ASN A 100 5.32 -11.02 -12.63
CA ASN A 100 4.75 -10.46 -13.85
C ASN A 100 4.87 -11.54 -14.94
N GLY A 101 3.81 -11.70 -15.73
CA GLY A 101 3.44 -12.92 -16.49
C GLY A 101 4.37 -13.41 -17.60
N THR A 102 5.68 -13.25 -17.50
CA THR A 102 6.67 -13.82 -18.44
C THR A 102 7.30 -15.12 -17.96
N PHE A 103 7.36 -15.39 -16.66
CA PHE A 103 8.15 -16.52 -16.13
C PHE A 103 7.41 -17.86 -16.12
N LEU A 104 6.09 -17.87 -15.94
CA LEU A 104 5.29 -19.10 -16.10
C LEU A 104 5.21 -19.53 -17.58
N TRP A 105 5.30 -18.59 -18.53
CA TRP A 105 5.31 -18.91 -19.95
C TRP A 105 6.61 -19.61 -20.39
N HIS A 106 7.76 -19.20 -19.85
CA HIS A 106 9.04 -19.87 -20.12
C HIS A 106 9.11 -21.28 -19.52
N VAL A 107 8.57 -21.49 -18.32
CA VAL A 107 8.53 -22.82 -17.69
C VAL A 107 7.57 -23.76 -18.46
N TYR A 108 6.46 -23.25 -19.02
CA TYR A 108 5.57 -24.04 -19.87
C TYR A 108 6.20 -24.39 -21.23
N LEU A 109 6.97 -23.49 -21.84
CA LEU A 109 7.64 -23.75 -23.13
C LEU A 109 8.76 -24.81 -23.02
N LEU A 110 9.61 -24.72 -21.98
CA LEU A 110 10.68 -25.71 -21.76
C LEU A 110 10.15 -27.11 -21.46
N GLY A 111 8.89 -27.23 -21.02
CA GLY A 111 8.22 -28.51 -20.78
C GLY A 111 7.74 -29.23 -22.05
N MET A 112 7.65 -28.56 -23.20
CA MET A 112 7.15 -29.15 -24.45
C MET A 112 8.24 -29.63 -25.42
N GLU A 113 9.51 -29.29 -25.19
CA GLU A 113 10.62 -29.70 -26.09
C GLU A 113 11.14 -31.12 -25.83
N ASN A 114 10.67 -31.82 -24.78
CA ASN A 114 11.20 -33.15 -24.42
C ASN A 114 10.37 -34.34 -24.92
N ASN A 115 9.36 -34.12 -25.77
CA ASN A 115 8.54 -35.20 -26.32
C ASN A 115 8.50 -35.13 -27.84
N HIS A 116 9.62 -35.43 -28.50
CA HIS A 116 9.56 -36.01 -29.84
C HIS A 116 10.84 -36.79 -30.15
N GLU A 117 10.63 -37.98 -30.73
CA GLU A 117 11.59 -38.87 -31.40
C GLU A 117 12.39 -39.87 -30.54
N SER A 118 11.79 -41.06 -30.37
CA SER A 118 12.56 -42.30 -30.36
C SER A 118 11.82 -43.44 -31.06
N GLU A 119 11.65 -43.30 -32.38
CA GLU A 119 11.44 -44.45 -33.27
C GLU A 119 12.28 -44.27 -34.54
N THR A 120 13.37 -45.04 -34.68
CA THR A 120 13.64 -45.95 -35.81
C THR A 120 15.06 -46.52 -35.75
N ASN A 121 15.11 -47.86 -35.63
CA ASN A 121 15.94 -48.83 -36.35
C ASN A 121 17.46 -48.60 -36.55
N GLY A 122 18.25 -49.51 -35.95
CA GLY A 122 18.79 -50.66 -36.69
C GLY A 122 20.14 -50.53 -37.45
N MET A 123 21.05 -51.46 -37.10
CA MET A 123 22.21 -52.00 -37.85
C MET A 123 23.51 -51.17 -37.99
N GLY A 124 24.63 -51.79 -37.58
CA GLY A 124 25.98 -51.46 -38.07
C GLY A 124 27.13 -51.80 -37.13
N GLU A 125 27.76 -52.96 -37.35
CA GLU A 125 29.12 -53.40 -36.96
C GLU A 125 30.20 -52.30 -37.23
N GLU A 126 31.44 -52.24 -36.71
CA GLU A 126 32.44 -53.21 -36.27
C GLU A 126 33.71 -52.44 -35.78
N ARG A 127 34.57 -53.10 -34.97
CA ARG A 127 36.02 -52.84 -34.73
C ARG A 127 36.41 -51.59 -33.90
N ASN A 128 37.44 -51.59 -33.05
CA ASN A 128 38.64 -52.43 -33.00
C ASN A 128 39.27 -52.46 -31.59
N ARG A 129 40.02 -53.53 -31.35
CA ARG A 129 40.90 -53.84 -30.21
C ARG A 129 41.91 -52.73 -29.89
N TYR A 130 42.16 -52.53 -28.59
CA TYR A 130 43.47 -52.69 -27.93
C TYR A 130 43.27 -53.20 -26.51
#